data_AF-A0A965UPH0-F1
#
_entry.id   AF-A0A965UPH0-F1
#
_cell.length_a   1.000
_cell.length_b   1.000
_cell.length_c   1.000
_cell.angle_alpha   90.00
_cell.angle_beta   90.00
_cell.angle_gamma   90.00
#
_symmetry.space_group_name_H-M   'P 1'
#
loop_
_entity.id
_entity.type
_entity.pdbx_description
1 polymer ?
#
loop_
_entity_poly.entity_id
_entity_poly.type
_entity_poly.pdbx_seq_one_letter_code
_entity_poly.pdbx_strand_id
1 'polypeptide(L)'
;MAKSPGFWFFTGDWMKDPELRFCSLFARGLLVDLLCILFEAKEQGYASNPDGTPRTNEQIADAVAGGSREDKLAALAELEQSGVLSRDSRGVLFSRRIARLAELSESRKQNGSKGGSKRQANIKQNAKQNGGVSVSDSVSDSFSEEQTHTHTAADEFRKPGWAMD
;
A
#
# COMPACT_ATOMS: atom_id res chain seq x y z
N MET A 1 5.65 -13.71 -7.86
CA MET A 1 4.63 -12.64 -8.01
C MET A 1 5.14 -11.45 -7.22
N ALA A 2 5.29 -10.28 -7.83
CA ALA A 2 5.84 -9.11 -7.12
C ALA A 2 4.78 -8.52 -6.16
N LYS A 3 5.21 -8.13 -4.96
CA LYS A 3 4.36 -7.36 -4.03
C LYS A 3 4.12 -5.96 -4.59
N SER A 4 3.04 -5.33 -4.17
CA SER A 4 2.82 -3.91 -4.47
C SER A 4 3.99 -3.09 -3.91
N PRO A 5 4.46 -2.06 -4.63
CA PRO A 5 5.62 -1.26 -4.20
C PRO A 5 5.36 -0.43 -2.95
N GLY A 6 4.11 -0.32 -2.50
CA GLY A 6 3.72 0.39 -1.30
C GLY A 6 2.21 0.38 -1.10
N PHE A 7 1.77 1.10 -0.07
CA PHE A 7 0.36 1.32 0.23
C PHE A 7 0.06 2.81 0.41
N TRP A 8 -1.19 3.19 0.17
CA TRP A 8 -1.62 4.56 0.39
C TRP A 8 -1.80 4.85 1.88
N PHE A 9 -1.13 5.88 2.37
CA PHE A 9 -1.29 6.39 3.72
C PHE A 9 -2.44 7.40 3.76
N PHE A 10 -3.50 7.09 4.51
CA PHE A 10 -4.67 7.94 4.61
C PHE A 10 -4.52 8.85 5.83
N THR A 11 -4.29 10.14 5.59
CA THR A 11 -4.19 11.15 6.65
C THR A 11 -5.47 11.24 7.48
N GLY A 12 -6.62 10.90 6.90
CA GLY A 12 -7.90 10.78 7.61
C GLY A 12 -7.86 9.73 8.72
N ASP A 13 -7.39 8.52 8.42
CA ASP A 13 -7.26 7.44 9.41
C ASP A 13 -6.30 7.86 10.54
N TRP A 14 -5.22 8.56 10.19
CA TRP A 14 -4.26 9.08 11.18
C TRP A 14 -4.84 10.19 12.08
N MET A 15 -5.59 11.12 11.49
CA MET A 15 -6.05 12.32 12.18
C MET A 15 -7.41 12.19 12.83
N LYS A 16 -8.26 11.26 12.37
CA LYS A 16 -9.67 11.14 12.72
C LYS A 16 -10.04 9.84 13.43
N ASP A 17 -9.13 8.87 13.53
CA ASP A 17 -9.37 7.65 14.32
C ASP A 17 -9.34 8.01 15.82
N PRO A 18 -10.48 7.97 16.54
CA PRO A 18 -10.54 8.35 17.94
C PRO A 18 -9.67 7.45 18.81
N GLU A 19 -9.63 6.14 18.54
CA GLU A 19 -8.86 5.17 19.35
C GLU A 19 -7.36 5.46 19.25
N LEU A 20 -6.89 5.76 18.03
CA LEU A 20 -5.49 6.15 17.81
C LEU A 20 -5.17 7.53 18.40
N ARG A 21 -6.13 8.44 18.46
CA ARG A 21 -5.94 9.79 19.01
C ARG A 21 -5.78 9.83 20.52
N PHE A 22 -6.34 8.86 21.24
CA PHE A 22 -6.13 8.70 22.67
C PHE A 22 -4.82 8.00 23.02
N CYS A 23 -4.15 7.35 22.06
CA CYS A 23 -2.83 6.80 22.26
C CYS A 23 -1.74 7.88 22.40
N SER A 24 -0.68 7.54 23.12
CA SER A 24 0.52 8.34 23.27
C SER A 24 1.16 8.68 21.92
N LEU A 25 1.86 9.82 21.86
CA LEU A 25 2.55 10.24 20.63
C LEU A 25 3.60 9.19 20.19
N PHE A 26 4.24 8.54 21.16
CA PHE A 26 5.20 7.49 20.90
C PHE A 26 4.53 6.26 20.28
N ALA A 27 3.40 5.78 20.82
CA ALA A 27 2.65 4.68 20.24
C ALA A 27 2.14 4.98 18.82
N ARG A 28 1.65 6.20 18.60
CA ARG A 28 1.26 6.65 17.26
C ARG A 28 2.44 6.61 16.30
N GLY A 29 3.61 7.11 16.69
CA GLY A 29 4.83 7.05 15.87
C GLY A 29 5.28 5.62 15.57
N LEU A 30 5.30 4.77 16.61
CA LEU A 30 5.63 3.34 16.51
C LEU A 30 4.73 2.63 15.50
N LEU A 31 3.43 2.93 15.51
CA LEU A 31 2.48 2.34 14.56
C LEU A 31 2.88 2.57 13.11
N VAL A 32 3.40 3.76 12.75
CA VAL A 32 3.75 4.07 11.36
C VAL A 32 4.88 3.17 10.87
N ASP A 33 5.93 3.01 11.66
CA ASP A 33 7.05 2.11 11.31
C ASP A 33 6.60 0.64 11.28
N LEU A 34 5.79 0.25 12.26
CA LEU A 34 5.21 -1.10 12.31
C LEU A 34 4.33 -1.40 11.09
N LEU A 35 3.55 -0.44 10.58
CA LEU A 35 2.74 -0.63 9.37
C LEU A 35 3.60 -0.94 8.14
N CYS A 36 4.79 -0.34 8.03
CA CYS A 36 5.75 -0.64 6.97
C CYS A 36 6.25 -2.09 7.08
N ILE A 37 6.64 -2.52 8.29
CA ILE A 37 7.08 -3.90 8.56
C ILE A 37 5.96 -4.90 8.23
N LEU A 38 4.73 -4.61 8.67
CA LEU A 38 3.57 -5.47 8.42
C LEU A 38 3.22 -5.55 6.93
N PHE A 39 3.39 -4.45 6.18
CA PHE A 39 3.20 -4.45 4.74
C PHE A 39 4.24 -5.35 4.02
N GLU A 40 5.50 -5.31 4.47
CA GLU A 40 6.58 -6.12 3.90
C GLU A 40 6.60 -7.58 4.40
N ALA A 41 5.80 -7.91 5.41
CA ALA A 41 5.70 -9.28 5.94
C ALA A 41 5.36 -10.32 4.86
N LYS A 42 5.73 -11.58 5.10
CA LYS A 42 5.40 -12.69 4.17
C LYS A 42 3.90 -12.88 4.05
N GLU A 43 3.22 -12.91 5.19
CA GLU A 43 1.77 -12.81 5.30
C GLU A 43 1.41 -11.34 5.52
N GLN A 44 1.11 -10.63 4.42
CA GLN A 44 0.96 -9.18 4.45
C GLN A 44 -0.11 -8.73 5.45
N GLY A 45 0.31 -7.87 6.38
CA GLY A 45 -0.52 -7.35 7.47
C GLY A 45 -0.33 -8.04 8.81
N TYR A 46 0.42 -9.15 8.86
CA TYR A 46 0.58 -10.00 10.03
C TYR A 46 2.05 -10.06 10.48
N ALA A 47 2.29 -9.89 11.77
CA ALA A 47 3.60 -10.07 12.40
C ALA A 47 3.87 -11.56 12.66
N SER A 48 3.84 -12.38 11.60
CA SER A 48 4.15 -13.80 11.67
C SER A 48 5.58 -14.10 11.24
N ASN A 49 6.15 -15.18 11.79
CA ASN A 49 7.36 -15.80 11.28
C ASN A 49 7.10 -16.38 9.87
N PRO A 50 8.17 -16.68 9.10
CA PRO A 50 8.02 -17.35 7.80
C PRO A 50 7.22 -18.67 7.84
N ASP A 51 7.19 -19.30 9.01
CA ASP A 51 6.49 -20.56 9.31
C ASP A 51 5.02 -20.34 9.74
N GLY A 52 4.57 -19.10 9.85
CA GLY A 52 3.20 -18.73 10.23
C GLY A 52 2.95 -18.65 11.74
N THR A 53 3.97 -18.88 12.58
CA THR A 53 3.89 -18.72 14.04
C THR A 53 3.96 -17.23 14.44
N PRO A 54 3.38 -16.82 15.57
CA PRO A 54 3.41 -15.42 16.01
C PRO A 54 4.82 -14.96 16.37
N ARG A 55 5.19 -13.74 15.97
CA ARG A 55 6.33 -13.01 16.53
C ARG A 55 6.01 -12.60 17.97
N THR A 56 7.01 -12.67 18.84
CA THR A 56 6.86 -12.18 20.22
C THR A 56 6.88 -10.65 20.25
N ASN A 57 6.35 -10.05 21.32
CA ASN A 57 6.33 -8.59 21.45
C ASN A 57 7.73 -8.00 21.50
N GLU A 58 8.69 -8.70 22.08
CA GLU A 58 10.10 -8.29 22.12
C GLU A 58 10.70 -8.26 20.72
N GLN A 59 10.42 -9.28 19.90
CA GLN A 59 10.88 -9.33 18.51
C GLN A 59 10.30 -8.20 17.67
N ILE A 60 9.00 -7.89 17.88
CA ILE A 60 8.34 -6.79 17.19
C ILE A 60 8.92 -5.44 17.64
N ALA A 61 9.10 -5.26 18.95
CA ALA A 61 9.72 -4.06 19.50
C ALA A 61 11.15 -3.87 18.97
N ASP A 62 11.96 -4.92 18.90
CA ASP A 62 13.32 -4.84 18.38
C ASP A 62 13.40 -4.48 16.90
N ALA A 63 12.40 -4.89 16.11
CA ALA A 63 12.34 -4.59 14.68
C ALA A 63 11.95 -3.13 14.38
N VAL A 64 11.22 -2.48 15.28
CA VAL A 64 10.78 -1.08 15.13
C VAL A 64 11.88 -0.12 15.60
N ALA A 65 12.10 0.94 14.83
CA ALA A 65 13.10 1.96 15.10
C ALA A 65 12.67 2.93 16.22
N GLY A 66 13.67 3.48 16.92
CA GLY A 66 13.50 4.53 17.94
C GLY A 66 13.05 4.03 19.32
N GLY A 67 13.24 4.90 20.33
CA GLY A 67 12.85 4.64 21.73
C GLY A 67 13.58 3.49 22.42
N SER A 68 13.31 3.32 23.71
CA SER A 68 13.77 2.15 24.45
C SER A 68 12.90 0.92 24.14
N ARG A 69 13.39 -0.29 24.44
CA ARG A 69 12.57 -1.51 24.30
C ARG A 69 11.34 -1.44 25.20
N GLU A 70 11.48 -0.90 26.40
CA GLU A 70 10.39 -0.75 27.38
C GLU A 70 9.28 0.16 26.85
N ASP A 71 9.65 1.32 26.29
CA ASP A 71 8.68 2.24 25.68
C ASP A 71 7.95 1.58 24.51
N LYS A 72 8.67 0.81 23.68
CA LYS A 72 8.09 0.09 22.54
C LYS A 72 7.11 -0.98 22.97
N LEU A 73 7.44 -1.74 24.01
CA LEU A 73 6.53 -2.76 24.57
C LEU A 73 5.29 -2.11 25.19
N ALA A 74 5.45 -1.00 25.92
CA ALA A 74 4.33 -0.25 26.48
C ALA A 74 3.41 0.31 25.38
N ALA A 75 3.99 0.89 24.33
CA ALA A 75 3.26 1.39 23.18
C ALA A 75 2.54 0.28 22.38
N LEU A 76 3.16 -0.89 22.21
CA LEU A 76 2.48 -2.04 21.59
C LEU A 76 1.26 -2.46 22.41
N ALA A 77 1.40 -2.57 23.72
CA ALA A 77 0.30 -2.91 24.61
C ALA A 77 -0.82 -1.85 24.56
N GLU A 78 -0.46 -0.57 24.49
CA GLU A 78 -1.40 0.55 24.33
C GLU A 78 -2.18 0.46 23.01
N LEU A 79 -1.52 0.19 21.89
CA LEU A 79 -2.15 0.04 20.57
C LEU A 79 -3.05 -1.19 20.47
N GLU A 80 -2.73 -2.27 21.19
CA GLU A 80 -3.60 -3.44 21.31
C GLU A 80 -4.82 -3.15 22.18
N GLN A 81 -4.65 -2.42 23.29
CA GLN A 81 -5.75 -2.04 24.19
C GLN A 81 -6.72 -1.05 23.56
N SER A 82 -6.24 -0.07 22.80
CA SER A 82 -7.09 0.82 22.00
C SER A 82 -7.74 0.10 20.81
N GLY A 83 -7.35 -1.14 20.55
CA GLY A 83 -7.88 -1.94 19.47
C GLY A 83 -7.41 -1.47 18.10
N VAL A 84 -6.43 -0.57 17.97
CA VAL A 84 -5.85 -0.18 16.66
C VAL A 84 -5.16 -1.39 16.03
N LEU A 85 -4.45 -2.17 16.84
CA LEU A 85 -3.91 -3.47 16.48
C LEU A 85 -4.82 -4.58 17.01
N SER A 86 -4.69 -5.77 16.44
CA SER A 86 -5.46 -6.94 16.88
C SER A 86 -4.62 -8.20 16.82
N ARG A 87 -5.07 -9.24 17.52
CA ARG A 87 -4.52 -10.58 17.39
C ARG A 87 -5.53 -11.52 16.77
N ASP A 88 -5.04 -12.41 15.91
CA ASP A 88 -5.86 -13.48 15.35
C ASP A 88 -6.00 -14.65 16.34
N SER A 89 -6.69 -15.72 15.93
CA SER A 89 -6.86 -16.94 16.72
C SER A 89 -5.54 -17.68 17.00
N ARG A 90 -4.46 -17.40 16.27
CA ARG A 90 -3.12 -17.93 16.50
C ARG A 90 -2.29 -17.06 17.46
N GLY A 91 -2.83 -15.91 17.88
CA GLY A 91 -2.12 -14.93 18.69
C GLY A 91 -1.19 -14.01 17.88
N VAL A 92 -1.27 -14.02 16.55
CA VAL A 92 -0.44 -13.19 15.66
C VAL A 92 -0.95 -11.77 15.67
N LEU A 93 -0.09 -10.81 16.01
CA LEU A 93 -0.40 -9.38 15.94
C LEU A 93 -0.56 -8.97 14.48
N PHE A 94 -1.63 -8.24 14.16
CA PHE A 94 -1.89 -7.81 12.80
C PHE A 94 -2.58 -6.44 12.73
N SER A 95 -2.40 -5.77 11.60
CA SER A 95 -3.15 -4.57 11.24
C SER A 95 -4.31 -4.95 10.33
N ARG A 96 -5.55 -4.75 10.81
CA ARG A 96 -6.78 -5.00 10.04
C ARG A 96 -6.76 -4.30 8.68
N ARG A 97 -6.19 -3.10 8.64
CA ARG A 97 -6.10 -2.27 7.42
C ARG A 97 -5.18 -2.91 6.38
N ILE A 98 -3.97 -3.32 6.79
CA ILE A 98 -3.00 -3.92 5.87
C ILE A 98 -3.47 -5.32 5.44
N ALA A 99 -4.05 -6.11 6.35
CA ALA A 99 -4.63 -7.40 6.02
C ALA A 99 -5.77 -7.27 4.98
N ARG A 100 -6.69 -6.32 5.17
CA ARG A 100 -7.78 -6.04 4.20
C ARG A 100 -7.23 -5.54 2.86
N LEU A 101 -6.15 -4.76 2.87
CA LEU A 101 -5.50 -4.32 1.65
C LEU A 101 -4.95 -5.51 0.85
N ALA A 102 -4.32 -6.47 1.52
CA ALA A 102 -3.81 -7.70 0.90
C ALA A 102 -4.94 -8.54 0.30
N GLU A 103 -6.02 -8.75 1.06
CA GLU A 103 -7.22 -9.47 0.61
C GLU A 103 -7.83 -8.83 -0.65
N LEU A 104 -7.99 -7.50 -0.63
CA LEU A 104 -8.55 -6.75 -1.75
C LEU A 104 -7.64 -6.81 -2.99
N SER A 105 -6.32 -6.78 -2.79
CA SER A 105 -5.34 -6.93 -3.87
C SER A 105 -5.46 -8.29 -4.55
N GLU A 106 -5.53 -9.37 -3.78
CA GLU A 106 -5.69 -10.72 -4.33
C GLU A 106 -7.04 -10.90 -5.03
N SER A 107 -8.13 -10.37 -4.45
CA SER A 107 -9.45 -10.39 -5.10
C SER A 107 -9.45 -9.66 -6.45
N ARG A 108 -8.86 -8.46 -6.51
CA ARG A 108 -8.73 -7.67 -7.76
C ARG A 108 -7.91 -8.41 -8.81
N LYS A 109 -6.82 -9.06 -8.39
CA LYS A 109 -5.97 -9.84 -9.28
C LYS A 109 -6.69 -11.07 -9.83
N GLN A 110 -7.43 -11.80 -8.99
CA GLN A 110 -8.26 -12.92 -9.44
C GLN A 110 -9.31 -12.45 -10.45
N ASN A 111 -10.02 -11.37 -10.15
CA ASN A 111 -11.03 -10.81 -11.05
C ASN A 111 -10.42 -10.28 -12.36
N GLY A 112 -9.26 -9.62 -12.29
CA GLY A 112 -8.51 -9.15 -13.45
C GLY A 112 -8.05 -10.29 -14.36
N SER A 113 -7.56 -11.40 -13.78
CA SER A 113 -7.17 -12.59 -14.55
C SER A 113 -8.36 -13.22 -15.29
N LYS A 114 -9.51 -13.35 -14.60
CA LYS A 114 -10.76 -13.87 -15.19
C LYS A 114 -11.29 -12.95 -16.30
N GLY A 115 -11.28 -11.63 -16.08
CA GLY A 115 -11.71 -10.65 -17.07
C GLY A 115 -10.81 -10.63 -18.30
N GLY A 116 -9.48 -10.65 -18.11
CA GLY A 116 -8.50 -10.73 -19.18
C GLY A 116 -8.65 -12.00 -20.03
N SER A 117 -8.84 -13.15 -19.37
CA SER A 117 -9.09 -14.42 -20.06
C SER A 117 -10.37 -14.39 -20.91
N LYS A 118 -11.48 -13.87 -20.37
CA LYS A 118 -12.73 -13.68 -21.12
C LYS A 118 -12.55 -12.74 -22.33
N ARG A 119 -11.84 -11.63 -22.16
CA ARG A 119 -11.53 -10.70 -23.26
C ARG A 119 -10.73 -11.38 -24.36
N GLN A 120 -9.69 -12.15 -24.00
CA GLN A 120 -8.89 -12.90 -24.97
C GLN A 120 -9.71 -13.99 -25.69
N ALA A 121 -10.60 -14.69 -24.99
CA ALA A 121 -11.50 -15.66 -25.59
C ALA A 121 -12.45 -15.01 -26.60
N ASN A 122 -13.05 -13.86 -26.26
CA ASN A 122 -13.91 -13.11 -27.16
C ASN A 122 -13.17 -12.58 -28.39
N ILE A 123 -11.93 -12.09 -28.24
CA ILE A 123 -11.10 -11.66 -29.38
C ILE A 123 -10.86 -12.84 -30.34
N LYS A 124 -10.53 -14.04 -29.82
CA LYS A 124 -10.35 -15.25 -30.63
C LYS A 124 -11.64 -15.70 -31.32
N GLN A 125 -12.78 -15.62 -30.63
CA GLN A 125 -14.07 -15.97 -31.21
C GLN A 125 -14.49 -14.99 -32.32
N ASN A 126 -14.32 -13.69 -32.10
CA ASN A 126 -14.66 -12.66 -33.09
C ASN A 126 -13.74 -12.75 -34.33
N ALA A 127 -12.43 -12.99 -34.13
CA ALA A 127 -11.50 -13.27 -35.24
C ALA A 127 -11.88 -14.52 -36.05
N LYS A 128 -12.48 -15.54 -35.41
CA LYS A 128 -12.97 -16.76 -36.10
C LYS A 128 -14.31 -16.54 -36.82
N GLN A 129 -15.13 -15.61 -36.34
CA GLN A 129 -16.43 -15.26 -36.95
C GLN A 129 -16.28 -14.28 -38.13
N ASN A 130 -15.32 -13.35 -38.07
CA ASN A 130 -15.04 -12.38 -39.13
C ASN A 130 -14.05 -12.89 -40.22
N GLY A 131 -13.77 -14.19 -40.29
CA GLY A 131 -12.92 -14.82 -41.31
C GLY A 131 -13.46 -14.78 -42.76
N GLY A 132 -14.28 -13.78 -43.10
CA GLY A 132 -14.83 -13.55 -44.44
C GLY A 132 -14.97 -12.08 -44.85
N VAL A 133 -14.65 -11.09 -44.00
CA VAL A 133 -14.68 -9.67 -44.42
C VAL A 133 -13.42 -8.97 -43.94
N SER A 134 -12.51 -8.73 -44.90
CA SER A 134 -11.37 -7.84 -44.74
C SER A 134 -11.86 -6.38 -44.81
N VAL A 135 -12.03 -5.74 -43.67
CA VAL A 135 -11.99 -4.28 -43.56
C VAL A 135 -10.73 -3.92 -42.79
N SER A 136 -9.78 -3.34 -43.53
CA SER A 136 -8.55 -2.76 -43.03
C SER A 136 -8.86 -1.40 -42.39
N ASP A 137 -9.04 -1.35 -41.08
CA ASP A 137 -9.02 -0.09 -40.32
C ASP A 137 -7.60 0.17 -39.83
N SER A 138 -6.84 0.90 -40.65
CA SER A 138 -5.58 1.51 -40.26
C SER A 138 -5.86 2.72 -39.38
N VAL A 139 -5.68 2.58 -38.05
CA VAL A 139 -5.58 3.74 -37.16
C VAL A 139 -4.14 4.24 -37.18
N SER A 140 -3.87 5.21 -38.05
CA SER A 140 -2.65 6.02 -37.98
C SER A 140 -2.75 6.99 -36.82
N ASP A 141 -1.96 6.77 -35.77
CA ASP A 141 -1.77 7.71 -34.67
C ASP A 141 -0.70 8.72 -35.09
N SER A 142 -1.13 9.86 -35.63
CA SER A 142 -0.24 10.96 -36.00
C SER A 142 0.20 11.70 -34.74
N PHE A 143 1.36 11.30 -34.22
CA PHE A 143 2.11 12.04 -33.20
C PHE A 143 2.84 13.21 -33.89
N SER A 144 2.33 14.44 -33.74
CA SER A 144 3.05 15.64 -34.15
C SER A 144 4.05 16.04 -33.06
N GLU A 145 5.32 15.83 -33.34
CA GLU A 145 6.43 16.51 -32.67
C GLU A 145 6.40 18.01 -33.03
N GLU A 146 6.26 18.88 -32.03
CA GLU A 146 6.62 20.29 -32.16
C GLU A 146 7.89 20.56 -31.33
N GLN A 147 8.81 21.27 -31.98
CA GLN A 147 10.23 21.33 -31.68
C GLN A 147 10.56 22.12 -30.41
N THR A 148 11.56 21.58 -29.73
CA THR A 148 12.54 22.21 -28.84
C THR A 148 12.67 23.74 -28.89
N HIS A 149 12.55 24.37 -27.71
CA HIS A 149 13.43 25.48 -27.34
C HIS A 149 14.07 25.18 -26.00
N THR A 150 15.38 24.90 -26.04
CA THR A 150 16.26 24.85 -24.87
C THR A 150 16.42 26.26 -24.31
N HIS A 151 16.07 26.47 -23.04
CA HIS A 151 16.61 27.57 -22.24
C HIS A 151 17.22 27.00 -20.97
N THR A 152 18.54 27.03 -20.92
CA THR A 152 19.37 26.68 -19.78
C THR A 152 19.41 27.84 -18.78
N ALA A 153 19.68 27.46 -17.53
CA ALA A 153 20.14 28.26 -16.40
C ALA A 153 19.03 28.88 -15.52
N ALA A 154 18.83 28.23 -14.38
CA ALA A 154 18.97 28.86 -13.07
C ALA A 154 18.40 30.29 -12.99
N ASP A 155 17.08 30.40 -12.87
CA ASP A 155 16.51 31.56 -12.21
C ASP A 155 15.19 31.22 -11.51
N GLU A 156 15.05 31.83 -10.34
CA GLU A 156 13.83 31.94 -9.55
C GLU A 156 13.25 30.67 -8.91
N PHE A 157 13.93 30.24 -7.84
CA PHE A 157 13.29 29.74 -6.63
C PHE A 157 12.27 30.78 -6.12
N ARG A 158 11.09 30.81 -6.72
CA ARG A 158 9.99 31.71 -6.39
C ARG A 158 9.49 31.40 -4.97
N LYS A 159 9.95 32.21 -4.01
CA LYS A 159 9.41 32.21 -2.64
C LYS A 159 7.90 32.47 -2.70
N PRO A 160 7.06 31.66 -2.02
CA PRO A 160 5.63 31.93 -1.98
C PRO A 160 5.36 33.20 -1.15
N GLY A 161 4.54 34.11 -1.70
CA GLY A 161 4.29 35.47 -1.21
C GLY A 161 3.46 35.60 0.06
N TRP A 162 3.64 34.69 1.03
CA TRP A 162 3.03 34.79 2.38
C TRP A 162 4.06 35.06 3.48
N ALA A 163 5.35 35.16 3.14
CA ALA A 163 6.41 35.50 4.08
C ALA A 163 6.74 37.00 4.03
N MET A 164 5.77 37.85 4.37
CA MET A 164 5.98 39.20 4.89
C MET A 164 4.76 39.54 5.77
N ASP A 165 4.95 39.44 7.08
CA ASP A 165 4.54 40.39 8.13
C ASP A 165 4.97 39.85 9.50
#